data_AF-A0A944Y6B4-F1
#
_entry.id   AF-A0A944Y6B4-F1
#
_cell.length_a   1.000
_cell.length_b   1.000
_cell.length_c   1.000
_cell.angle_alpha   90.00
_cell.angle_beta   90.00
_cell.angle_gamma   90.00
#
_symmetry.space_group_name_H-M   'P 1'
#
loop_
_entity.id
_entity.type
_entity.pdbx_description
1 polymer ?
#
loop_
_entity_poly.entity_id
_entity_poly.type
_entity_poly.pdbx_seq_one_letter_code
_entity_poly.pdbx_strand_id
1 'polypeptide(L)'
;MGKRTEKILLINEPARDGHLPSSLWPISGRPIVDNQLGQLPPQKIVVTGDCDTIFKAFLPLAYPQHCFEFVDIAEEEWDKYWVIKANQFAGKNINDFNEYQKLVIKDEFYIFSKGEEKTYLFQDLVIKYFEDPTRAKNRFRKAQSKLSLFPLCSLTGENLLSYEFVQGETLYHHLSPAVFDKFLAYCQEQLWEKVPLEKKKAEELCQIFYQEKTLKRVSEFKAKKCLPEGKLVVNGIEVPAVEEILNQIPWKELNTQDFYFIHGDLQFDNIIYNPKAGFTLIDWREDFGGFLEGGDLYYDLAKLAAGMSLPFDKIKQGKFSYHLEENRIQYQVEDHPQLDALRKRYAQFIKGQYSAKKVELLKGLIFLNMAPLHMAPLDGLFFGHGLLSLKKYLDS
;
A
#
# COMPACT_ATOMS: atom_id res chain seq x y z
N MET A 1 48.87 11.30 16.15
CA MET A 1 48.03 10.75 15.06
C MET A 1 47.82 9.27 15.33
N GLY A 2 46.78 8.93 16.10
CA GLY A 2 46.47 7.53 16.46
C GLY A 2 45.80 6.81 15.29
N LYS A 3 46.16 5.54 15.07
CA LYS A 3 45.56 4.65 14.09
C LYS A 3 44.04 4.61 14.29
N ARG A 4 43.28 5.25 13.41
CA ARG A 4 41.83 5.00 13.29
C ARG A 4 41.67 3.50 12.99
N THR A 5 40.99 2.79 13.87
CA THR A 5 40.68 1.37 13.70
C THR A 5 39.74 1.19 12.50
N GLU A 6 40.02 0.19 11.65
CA GLU A 6 39.17 -0.20 10.50
C GLU A 6 37.84 -0.83 10.91
N LYS A 7 37.55 -0.94 12.22
CA LYS A 7 36.36 -1.60 12.75
C LYS A 7 35.25 -0.59 12.98
N ILE A 8 34.12 -0.76 12.28
CA ILE A 8 32.94 0.08 12.44
C ILE A 8 32.06 -0.47 13.56
N LEU A 9 31.59 0.43 14.41
CA LEU A 9 30.54 0.17 15.39
C LEU A 9 29.27 0.93 14.98
N LEU A 10 28.25 0.19 14.55
CA LEU A 10 26.93 0.71 14.30
C LEU A 10 26.10 0.64 15.58
N ILE A 11 25.65 1.78 16.09
CA ILE A 11 24.78 1.86 17.26
C ILE A 11 23.34 1.98 16.80
N ASN A 12 22.49 1.04 17.21
CA ASN A 12 21.05 1.19 17.08
C ASN A 12 20.48 1.72 18.39
N GLU A 13 19.88 2.90 18.36
CA GLU A 13 19.19 3.48 19.51
C GLU A 13 17.71 3.05 19.47
N PRO A 14 17.09 2.79 20.63
CA PRO A 14 15.67 2.43 20.68
C PRO A 14 14.81 3.59 20.21
N ALA A 15 13.73 3.27 19.46
CA ALA A 15 12.69 4.24 19.14
C ALA A 15 11.91 4.58 20.42
N ARG A 16 11.53 5.85 20.59
CA ARG A 16 10.78 6.27 21.79
C ARG A 16 9.35 5.72 21.84
N ASP A 17 8.74 5.51 20.67
CA ASP A 17 7.28 5.28 20.57
C ASP A 17 6.88 4.20 19.52
N GLY A 18 7.79 3.31 19.08
CA GLY A 18 7.56 2.47 17.89
C GLY A 18 7.86 0.98 18.06
N HIS A 19 7.04 0.14 17.41
CA HIS A 19 7.30 -1.30 17.20
C HIS A 19 8.42 -1.59 16.19
N LEU A 20 8.82 -0.59 15.39
CA LEU A 20 9.91 -0.68 14.42
C LEU A 20 11.00 0.33 14.80
N PRO A 21 12.28 -0.09 14.91
CA PRO A 21 13.40 0.80 15.20
C PRO A 21 13.45 1.99 14.24
N SER A 22 13.77 3.19 14.74
CA SER A 22 13.76 4.41 13.92
C SER A 22 14.78 4.36 12.78
N SER A 23 15.89 3.67 12.98
CA SER A 23 16.88 3.36 11.95
C SER A 23 16.31 2.61 10.73
N LEU A 24 15.18 1.91 10.90
CA LEU A 24 14.47 1.23 9.82
C LEU A 24 13.30 2.06 9.27
N TRP A 25 13.02 3.26 9.74
CA TRP A 25 11.95 4.06 9.12
C TRP A 25 12.30 4.42 7.67
N PRO A 26 11.38 4.27 6.70
CA PRO A 26 11.68 4.52 5.30
C PRO A 26 11.64 6.01 4.93
N ILE A 27 12.64 6.48 4.20
CA ILE A 27 12.66 7.79 3.53
C ILE A 27 12.90 7.52 2.05
N SER A 28 11.97 7.89 1.17
CA SER A 28 12.05 7.62 -0.28
C SER A 28 12.28 6.13 -0.60
N GLY A 29 11.63 5.25 0.16
CA GLY A 29 11.78 3.80 0.02
C GLY A 29 13.10 3.22 0.52
N ARG A 30 13.97 3.97 1.21
CA ARG A 30 15.20 3.46 1.84
C ARG A 30 15.13 3.60 3.36
N PRO A 31 15.59 2.63 4.16
CA PRO A 31 15.62 2.79 5.61
C PRO A 31 16.63 3.89 6.00
N ILE A 32 16.43 4.61 7.10
CA ILE A 32 17.36 5.66 7.56
C ILE A 32 18.81 5.15 7.63
N VAL A 33 19.01 3.92 8.10
CA VAL A 33 20.33 3.28 8.22
C VAL A 33 21.08 3.15 6.88
N ASP A 34 20.40 3.23 5.73
CA ASP A 34 21.01 3.20 4.39
C ASP A 34 21.97 4.38 4.17
N ASN A 35 21.73 5.52 4.83
CA ASN A 35 22.62 6.69 4.77
C ASN A 35 24.00 6.41 5.35
N GLN A 36 24.07 5.43 6.24
CA GLN A 36 25.31 4.97 6.84
C GLN A 36 25.85 3.76 6.08
N LEU A 37 25.04 2.73 5.92
CA LEU A 37 25.49 1.42 5.42
C LEU A 37 25.62 1.35 3.90
N GLY A 38 24.79 2.07 3.16
CA GLY A 38 24.77 2.04 1.69
C GLY A 38 26.00 2.67 1.04
N GLN A 39 26.73 3.51 1.78
CA GLN A 39 27.95 4.19 1.29
C GLN A 39 29.24 3.46 1.65
N LEU A 40 29.16 2.44 2.51
CA LEU A 40 30.32 1.73 3.03
C LEU A 40 30.77 0.62 2.07
N PRO A 41 32.09 0.41 1.88
CA PRO A 41 32.58 -0.76 1.18
C PRO A 41 32.25 -2.05 1.95
N PRO A 42 32.19 -3.20 1.28
CA PRO A 42 31.98 -4.50 1.92
C PRO A 42 32.98 -4.74 3.07
N GLN A 43 32.46 -4.93 4.29
CA GLN A 43 33.29 -5.12 5.49
C GLN A 43 32.53 -5.76 6.65
N LYS A 44 33.24 -6.03 7.75
CA LYS A 44 32.63 -6.45 9.01
C LYS A 44 32.12 -5.23 9.77
N ILE A 45 30.87 -5.27 10.23
CA ILE A 45 30.22 -4.22 10.99
C ILE A 45 29.79 -4.81 12.33
N VAL A 46 30.33 -4.24 13.39
CA VAL A 46 29.94 -4.57 14.76
C VAL A 46 28.71 -3.74 15.10
N VAL A 47 27.67 -4.37 15.63
CA VAL A 47 26.38 -3.73 15.89
C VAL A 47 26.05 -3.87 17.37
N THR A 48 25.69 -2.77 18.01
CA THR A 48 25.32 -2.73 19.44
C THR A 48 24.09 -1.85 19.69
N GLY A 49 23.55 -1.90 20.91
CA GLY A 49 22.32 -1.18 21.30
C GLY A 49 21.06 -2.02 21.10
N ASP A 50 19.95 -1.38 20.73
CA ASP A 50 18.65 -2.05 20.59
C ASP A 50 18.58 -2.92 19.34
N CYS A 51 19.12 -4.14 19.43
CA CYS A 51 19.15 -5.08 18.31
C CYS A 51 18.04 -6.12 18.46
N ASP A 52 16.79 -5.70 18.26
CA ASP A 52 15.63 -6.58 18.24
C ASP A 52 15.71 -7.64 17.11
N THR A 53 14.76 -8.58 17.12
CA THR A 53 14.73 -9.66 16.12
C THR A 53 14.52 -9.14 14.69
N ILE A 54 13.79 -8.03 14.52
CA ILE A 54 13.51 -7.44 13.22
C ILE A 54 14.77 -6.80 12.64
N PHE A 55 15.49 -6.02 13.43
CA PHE A 55 16.75 -5.36 13.04
C PHE A 55 17.83 -6.38 12.70
N LYS A 56 17.97 -7.43 13.52
CA LYS A 56 18.90 -8.55 13.27
C LYS A 56 18.57 -9.30 11.98
N ALA A 57 17.30 -9.46 11.65
CA ALA A 57 16.86 -10.07 10.40
C ALA A 57 17.02 -9.14 9.19
N PHE A 58 16.76 -7.84 9.37
CA PHE A 58 16.72 -6.85 8.30
C PHE A 58 18.12 -6.53 7.76
N LEU A 59 19.11 -6.29 8.62
CA LEU A 59 20.42 -5.82 8.16
C LEU A 59 21.12 -6.79 7.19
N PRO A 60 21.24 -8.10 7.49
CA PRO A 60 21.88 -9.03 6.56
C PRO A 60 21.08 -9.22 5.27
N LEU A 61 19.75 -9.07 5.33
CA LEU A 61 18.87 -9.15 4.17
C LEU A 61 19.04 -7.94 3.24
N ALA A 62 19.09 -6.73 3.79
CA ALA A 62 19.18 -5.48 3.05
C ALA A 62 20.60 -5.16 2.56
N TYR A 63 21.62 -5.57 3.32
CA TYR A 63 23.02 -5.27 3.04
C TYR A 63 23.90 -6.53 3.04
N PRO A 64 23.68 -7.48 2.12
CA PRO A 64 24.36 -8.76 2.09
C PRO A 64 25.87 -8.67 1.83
N GLN A 65 26.35 -7.51 1.37
CA GLN A 65 27.78 -7.23 1.19
C GLN A 65 28.53 -7.05 2.52
N HIS A 66 27.82 -6.81 3.62
CA HIS A 66 28.42 -6.60 4.94
C HIS A 66 28.28 -7.87 5.80
N CYS A 67 29.25 -8.09 6.69
CA CYS A 67 29.17 -9.13 7.71
C CYS A 67 28.83 -8.49 9.06
N PHE A 68 27.64 -8.78 9.59
CA PHE A 68 27.16 -8.18 10.84
C PHE A 68 27.50 -9.06 12.05
N GLU A 69 28.11 -8.46 13.07
CA GLU A 69 28.34 -9.07 14.38
C GLU A 69 27.55 -8.30 15.44
N PHE A 70 26.49 -8.90 15.96
CA PHE A 70 25.65 -8.29 16.99
C PHE A 70 26.21 -8.63 18.38
N VAL A 71 26.69 -7.61 19.09
CA VAL A 71 27.32 -7.74 20.41
C VAL A 71 26.98 -6.54 21.29
N ASP A 72 26.77 -6.80 22.57
CA ASP A 72 26.61 -5.73 23.57
C ASP A 72 27.99 -5.20 23.96
N ILE A 73 28.28 -3.95 23.57
CA ILE A 73 29.56 -3.27 23.83
C ILE A 73 29.28 -2.07 24.71
N ALA A 74 29.91 -2.04 25.88
CA ALA A 74 29.81 -0.93 26.81
C ALA A 74 30.38 0.37 26.21
N GLU A 75 29.80 1.53 26.57
CA GLU A 75 30.15 2.83 25.97
C GLU A 75 31.63 3.18 26.14
N GLU A 76 32.27 2.70 27.21
CA GLU A 76 33.69 2.95 27.48
C GLU A 76 34.62 2.27 26.46
N GLU A 77 34.12 1.31 25.70
CA GLU A 77 34.88 0.61 24.65
C GLU A 77 34.67 1.17 23.25
N TRP A 78 33.80 2.17 23.09
CA TRP A 78 33.45 2.73 21.78
C TRP A 78 34.61 3.49 21.12
N ASP A 79 35.57 3.99 21.90
CA ASP A 79 36.78 4.66 21.41
C ASP A 79 37.68 3.75 20.55
N LYS A 80 37.50 2.43 20.65
CA LYS A 80 38.16 1.41 19.83
C LYS A 80 37.58 1.30 18.42
N TYR A 81 36.49 1.99 18.09
CA TYR A 81 35.76 1.83 16.84
C TYR A 81 35.56 3.15 16.10
N TRP A 82 35.31 3.06 14.80
CA TRP A 82 34.64 4.14 14.09
C TRP A 82 33.14 4.05 14.33
N VAL A 83 32.65 4.89 15.23
CA VAL A 83 31.26 4.89 15.69
C VAL A 83 30.34 5.58 14.70
N ILE A 84 29.25 4.90 14.34
CA ILE A 84 28.19 5.41 13.47
C ILE A 84 26.83 5.14 14.12
N LYS A 85 25.90 6.10 14.02
CA LYS A 85 24.54 5.96 14.55
C LYS A 85 23.56 5.56 13.46
N ALA A 86 22.82 4.47 13.67
CA ALA A 86 21.94 3.86 12.66
C ALA A 86 20.73 4.74 12.28
N ASN A 87 20.30 5.60 13.19
CA ASN A 87 19.17 6.52 13.07
C ASN A 87 19.58 7.92 12.58
N GLN A 88 20.83 8.11 12.13
CA GLN A 88 21.31 9.42 11.72
C GLN A 88 20.98 9.72 10.26
N PHE A 89 20.23 10.80 10.03
CA PHE A 89 19.85 11.33 8.72
C PHE A 89 20.15 12.82 8.63
N ALA A 90 20.80 13.27 7.55
CA ALA A 90 21.12 14.69 7.32
C ALA A 90 21.75 15.41 8.53
N GLY A 91 22.66 14.72 9.26
CA GLY A 91 23.35 15.25 10.43
C GLY A 91 22.54 15.28 11.73
N LYS A 92 21.32 14.72 11.75
CA LYS A 92 20.44 14.66 12.92
C LYS A 92 20.12 13.22 13.31
N ASN A 93 19.88 12.97 14.59
CA ASN A 93 19.43 11.68 15.09
C ASN A 93 17.89 11.65 15.07
N ILE A 94 17.31 10.76 14.26
CA ILE A 94 15.87 10.67 14.08
C ILE A 94 15.32 9.62 15.04
N ASN A 95 14.77 10.08 16.16
CA ASN A 95 14.17 9.22 17.20
C ASN A 95 12.72 9.58 17.53
N ASP A 96 12.21 10.62 16.88
CA ASP A 96 10.89 11.18 17.10
C ASP A 96 10.07 11.08 15.81
N PHE A 97 8.84 10.57 15.94
CA PHE A 97 7.97 10.32 14.80
C PHE A 97 7.52 11.61 14.11
N ASN A 98 7.33 12.71 14.85
CA ASN A 98 6.94 14.00 14.27
C ASN A 98 8.11 14.61 13.48
N GLU A 99 9.36 14.44 13.94
CA GLU A 99 10.53 14.85 13.18
C GLU A 99 10.66 14.04 11.88
N TYR A 100 10.49 12.72 11.97
CA TYR A 100 10.45 11.85 10.80
C TYR A 100 9.37 12.27 9.80
N GLN A 101 8.14 12.54 10.26
CA GLN A 101 7.05 12.98 9.39
C GLN A 101 7.41 14.26 8.61
N LYS A 102 8.08 15.24 9.24
CA LYS A 102 8.51 16.46 8.57
C LYS A 102 9.55 16.19 7.47
N LEU A 103 10.42 15.20 7.66
CA LEU A 103 11.40 14.80 6.66
C LEU A 103 10.73 14.10 5.48
N VAL A 104 9.84 13.14 5.73
CA VAL A 104 9.15 12.43 4.66
C VAL A 104 8.26 13.37 3.85
N ILE A 105 7.55 14.32 4.47
CA ILE A 105 6.77 15.35 3.75
C ILE A 105 7.66 16.21 2.83
N LYS A 106 8.95 16.36 3.16
CA LYS A 106 9.87 17.17 2.38
C LYS A 106 10.44 16.41 1.16
N ASP A 107 10.70 15.11 1.32
CA ASP A 107 11.31 14.27 0.27
C ASP A 107 10.27 13.53 -0.58
N GLU A 108 9.08 13.26 -0.03
CA GLU A 108 7.95 12.66 -0.73
C GLU A 108 6.79 13.67 -0.76
N PHE A 109 6.28 13.98 -1.96
CA PHE A 109 5.15 14.92 -2.11
C PHE A 109 3.95 14.52 -1.22
N TYR A 110 3.70 13.21 -1.04
CA TYR A 110 2.64 12.68 -0.16
C TYR A 110 2.99 11.29 0.40
N ILE A 111 2.69 11.08 1.68
CA ILE A 111 2.87 9.79 2.37
C ILE A 111 1.73 8.83 2.03
N PHE A 112 2.00 7.83 1.18
CA PHE A 112 1.11 6.67 0.97
C PHE A 112 1.35 5.54 1.97
N SER A 113 2.38 5.66 2.84
CA SER A 113 2.72 4.60 3.79
C SER A 113 1.62 4.43 4.83
N LYS A 114 1.09 3.21 4.96
CA LYS A 114 0.25 2.81 6.09
C LYS A 114 1.14 2.72 7.34
N GLY A 115 0.58 2.99 8.52
CA GLY A 115 1.33 2.88 9.78
C GLY A 115 1.96 1.49 9.96
N GLU A 116 1.14 0.46 9.71
CA GLU A 116 1.39 -0.96 10.00
C GLU A 116 2.19 -1.72 8.92
N GLU A 117 2.57 -1.07 7.81
CA GLU A 117 3.31 -1.69 6.70
C GLU A 117 4.35 -0.71 6.14
N LYS A 118 5.60 -1.16 5.99
CA LYS A 118 6.69 -0.39 5.36
C LYS A 118 7.24 -1.13 4.16
N THR A 119 7.56 -0.41 3.09
CA THR A 119 8.19 -0.97 1.89
C THR A 119 9.54 -0.31 1.68
N TYR A 120 10.56 -1.13 1.41
CA TYR A 120 11.92 -0.72 1.11
C TYR A 120 12.27 -1.19 -0.31
N LEU A 121 12.83 -0.30 -1.10
CA LEU A 121 13.16 -0.49 -2.51
C LEU A 121 14.68 -0.36 -2.69
N PHE A 122 15.35 -1.49 -2.83
CA PHE A 122 16.76 -1.58 -3.23
C PHE A 122 16.86 -1.78 -4.75
N GLN A 123 18.08 -1.78 -5.28
CA GLN A 123 18.30 -1.90 -6.73
C GLN A 123 17.67 -3.19 -7.30
N ASP A 124 17.93 -4.32 -6.63
CA ASP A 124 17.48 -5.65 -7.09
C ASP A 124 16.57 -6.35 -6.06
N LEU A 125 16.19 -5.67 -4.97
CA LEU A 125 15.47 -6.27 -3.85
C LEU A 125 14.36 -5.35 -3.35
N VAL A 126 13.18 -5.92 -3.10
CA VAL A 126 12.11 -5.28 -2.34
C VAL A 126 11.97 -5.99 -1.01
N ILE A 127 11.90 -5.22 0.08
CA ILE A 127 11.58 -5.73 1.42
C ILE A 127 10.30 -5.05 1.89
N LYS A 128 9.36 -5.83 2.42
CA LYS A 128 8.14 -5.36 3.07
C LYS A 128 8.13 -5.80 4.52
N TYR A 129 8.01 -4.84 5.41
CA TYR A 129 7.76 -5.07 6.83
C TYR A 129 6.27 -4.97 7.12
N PHE A 130 5.75 -5.93 7.89
CA PHE A 130 4.40 -5.93 8.42
C PHE A 130 4.46 -5.97 9.95
N GLU A 131 3.78 -5.05 10.61
CA GLU A 131 3.69 -5.03 12.07
C GLU A 131 3.03 -6.30 12.61
N ASP A 132 1.94 -6.75 11.97
CA ASP A 132 1.32 -8.04 12.24
C ASP A 132 2.02 -9.15 11.39
N PRO A 133 2.70 -10.12 12.03
CA PRO A 133 3.39 -11.19 11.32
C PRO A 133 2.44 -12.12 10.54
N THR A 134 1.15 -12.18 10.91
CA THR A 134 0.17 -12.99 10.17
C THR A 134 -0.04 -12.45 8.75
N ARG A 135 0.05 -11.13 8.56
CA ARG A 135 -0.06 -10.49 7.23
C ARG A 135 1.09 -10.91 6.33
N ALA A 136 2.34 -10.88 6.83
CA ALA A 136 3.52 -11.33 6.10
C ALA A 136 3.41 -12.82 5.73
N LYS A 137 3.08 -13.67 6.71
CA LYS A 137 2.92 -15.13 6.54
C LYS A 137 1.83 -15.46 5.52
N ASN A 138 0.69 -14.77 5.57
CA ASN A 138 -0.43 -15.04 4.66
C ASN A 138 -0.16 -14.53 3.24
N ARG A 139 0.47 -13.37 3.07
CA ARG A 139 0.93 -12.92 1.74
C ARG A 139 1.96 -13.86 1.13
N PHE A 140 2.91 -14.35 1.94
CA PHE A 140 3.87 -15.36 1.50
C PHE A 140 3.18 -16.64 1.01
N ARG A 141 2.27 -17.21 1.80
CA ARG A 141 1.50 -18.41 1.41
C ARG A 141 0.71 -18.22 0.12
N LYS A 142 0.09 -17.06 -0.05
CA LYS A 142 -0.67 -16.72 -1.26
C LYS A 142 0.23 -16.56 -2.49
N ALA A 143 1.43 -15.99 -2.33
CA ALA A 143 2.40 -15.96 -3.42
C ALA A 143 2.85 -17.37 -3.82
N GLN A 144 3.10 -18.23 -2.83
CA GLN A 144 3.51 -19.62 -3.07
C GLN A 144 2.47 -20.45 -3.81
N SER A 145 1.17 -20.19 -3.64
CA SER A 145 0.12 -20.92 -4.36
C SER A 145 0.03 -20.56 -5.84
N LYS A 146 0.59 -19.40 -6.25
CA LYS A 146 0.53 -18.87 -7.62
C LYS A 146 1.83 -18.16 -8.03
N LEU A 147 2.91 -18.94 -8.18
CA LEU A 147 4.23 -18.42 -8.54
C LEU A 147 4.29 -17.72 -9.92
N SER A 148 3.33 -17.98 -10.82
CA SER A 148 3.27 -17.32 -12.13
C SER A 148 2.72 -15.89 -12.06
N LEU A 149 2.00 -15.54 -11.00
CA LEU A 149 1.34 -14.23 -10.86
C LEU A 149 2.21 -13.21 -10.12
N PHE A 150 2.99 -13.69 -9.15
CA PHE A 150 3.70 -12.90 -8.17
C PHE A 150 5.21 -13.14 -8.27
N PRO A 151 6.04 -12.17 -7.88
CA PRO A 151 7.47 -12.41 -7.77
C PRO A 151 7.76 -13.53 -6.75
N LEU A 152 8.85 -14.26 -6.96
CA LEU A 152 9.32 -15.28 -6.02
C LEU A 152 9.69 -14.61 -4.71
N CYS A 153 8.88 -14.87 -3.68
CA CYS A 153 9.04 -14.26 -2.37
C CYS A 153 9.79 -15.17 -1.41
N SER A 154 10.41 -14.56 -0.41
CA SER A 154 11.00 -15.18 0.77
C SER A 154 10.48 -14.49 2.03
N LEU A 155 10.19 -15.28 3.06
CA LEU A 155 9.86 -14.78 4.39
C LEU A 155 11.11 -14.88 5.28
N THR A 156 11.55 -13.74 5.83
CA THR A 156 12.68 -13.67 6.76
C THR A 156 12.17 -13.27 8.14
N GLY A 157 12.47 -14.08 9.16
CA GLY A 157 11.83 -13.93 10.47
C GLY A 157 10.31 -14.10 10.37
N GLU A 158 9.54 -13.29 11.10
CA GLU A 158 8.08 -13.37 11.08
C GLU A 158 7.40 -12.21 10.33
N ASN A 159 8.09 -11.09 10.15
CA ASN A 159 7.51 -9.81 9.73
C ASN A 159 8.01 -9.31 8.36
N LEU A 160 9.09 -9.91 7.81
CA LEU A 160 9.73 -9.42 6.59
C LEU A 160 9.43 -10.34 5.41
N LEU A 161 8.65 -9.83 4.46
CA LEU A 161 8.48 -10.44 3.14
C LEU A 161 9.43 -9.76 2.16
N SER A 162 10.21 -10.52 1.40
CA SER A 162 11.15 -9.95 0.42
C SER A 162 11.07 -10.68 -0.90
N TYR A 163 11.39 -9.99 -1.99
CA TYR A 163 11.43 -10.56 -3.34
C TYR A 163 12.32 -9.70 -4.25
N GLU A 164 12.80 -10.30 -5.34
CA GLU A 164 13.60 -9.58 -6.33
C GLU A 164 12.81 -8.42 -6.95
N PHE A 165 13.48 -7.29 -7.18
CA PHE A 165 12.85 -6.15 -7.83
C PHE A 165 12.36 -6.52 -9.24
N VAL A 166 11.06 -6.35 -9.47
CA VAL A 166 10.42 -6.72 -10.74
C VAL A 166 10.73 -5.68 -11.81
N GLN A 167 11.47 -6.09 -12.84
CA GLN A 167 11.86 -5.21 -13.95
C GLN A 167 10.68 -4.91 -14.89
N GLY A 168 10.33 -3.64 -15.05
CA GLY A 168 9.27 -3.17 -15.93
C GLY A 168 8.72 -1.82 -15.47
N GLU A 169 7.63 -1.38 -16.08
CA GLU A 169 6.94 -0.15 -15.67
C GLU A 169 5.51 -0.49 -15.20
N THR A 170 4.94 0.37 -14.37
CA THR A 170 3.54 0.22 -13.95
C THR A 170 2.61 0.38 -15.15
N LEU A 171 1.39 -0.14 -15.06
CA LEU A 171 0.42 -0.05 -16.15
C LEU A 171 0.08 1.41 -16.54
N TYR A 172 0.25 2.37 -15.63
CA TYR A 172 0.13 3.81 -15.92
C TYR A 172 1.12 4.32 -16.99
N HIS A 173 2.26 3.64 -17.19
CA HIS A 173 3.23 3.98 -18.24
C HIS A 173 2.87 3.35 -19.60
N HIS A 174 1.90 2.44 -19.62
CA HIS A 174 1.50 1.68 -20.81
C HIS A 174 -0.01 1.74 -21.08
N LEU A 175 -0.63 2.91 -20.84
CA LEU A 175 -2.06 3.17 -21.05
C LEU A 175 -2.44 3.11 -22.54
N SER A 176 -2.61 1.90 -23.06
CA SER A 176 -3.12 1.66 -24.41
C SER A 176 -4.24 0.62 -24.38
N PRO A 177 -5.29 0.75 -25.22
CA PRO A 177 -6.33 -0.26 -25.32
C PRO A 177 -5.79 -1.67 -25.57
N ALA A 178 -4.77 -1.81 -26.43
CA ALA A 178 -4.20 -3.11 -26.76
C ALA A 178 -3.48 -3.77 -25.57
N VAL A 179 -2.70 -3.02 -24.77
CA VAL A 179 -2.06 -3.56 -23.56
C VAL A 179 -3.11 -3.87 -22.50
N PHE A 180 -4.13 -3.03 -22.36
CA PHE A 180 -5.20 -3.25 -21.39
C PHE A 180 -6.06 -4.47 -21.73
N ASP A 181 -6.39 -4.70 -23.00
CA ASP A 181 -7.11 -5.90 -23.44
C ASP A 181 -6.27 -7.17 -23.16
N LYS A 182 -4.96 -7.13 -23.40
CA LYS A 182 -4.04 -8.22 -23.02
C LYS A 182 -4.03 -8.45 -21.52
N PHE A 183 -4.06 -7.39 -20.72
CA PHE A 183 -4.09 -7.49 -19.27
C PHE A 183 -5.40 -8.11 -18.76
N LEU A 184 -6.55 -7.71 -19.32
CA LEU A 184 -7.83 -8.32 -18.95
C LEU A 184 -7.88 -9.82 -19.31
N ALA A 185 -7.37 -10.20 -20.48
CA ALA A 185 -7.23 -11.60 -20.87
C ALA A 185 -6.31 -12.37 -19.90
N TYR A 186 -5.16 -11.79 -19.54
CA TYR A 186 -4.25 -12.35 -18.53
C TYR A 186 -4.97 -12.56 -17.18
N CYS A 187 -5.77 -11.60 -16.71
CA CYS A 187 -6.54 -11.76 -15.47
C CYS A 187 -7.57 -12.89 -15.57
N GLN A 188 -8.31 -13.00 -16.67
CA GLN A 188 -9.29 -14.06 -16.86
C GLN A 188 -8.65 -15.45 -16.93
N GLU A 189 -7.46 -15.57 -17.55
CA GLU A 189 -6.79 -16.84 -17.76
C GLU A 189 -5.95 -17.29 -16.57
N GLN A 190 -5.32 -16.35 -15.85
CA GLN A 190 -4.28 -16.67 -14.85
C GLN A 190 -4.66 -16.27 -13.42
N LEU A 191 -5.39 -15.17 -13.24
CA LEU A 191 -5.69 -14.61 -11.91
C LEU A 191 -7.02 -15.14 -11.37
N TRP A 192 -8.11 -14.96 -12.11
CA TRP A 192 -9.48 -15.17 -11.63
C TRP A 192 -9.94 -16.62 -11.77
N GLU A 193 -9.21 -17.52 -11.11
CA GLU A 193 -9.61 -18.93 -11.00
C GLU A 193 -10.71 -19.10 -9.96
N LYS A 194 -11.74 -19.87 -10.27
CA LYS A 194 -12.85 -20.11 -9.35
C LYS A 194 -12.40 -20.94 -8.13
N VAL A 195 -12.83 -20.51 -6.95
CA VAL A 195 -12.53 -21.16 -5.67
C VAL A 195 -13.82 -21.74 -5.09
N PRO A 196 -13.85 -23.01 -4.67
CA PRO A 196 -15.04 -23.61 -4.07
C PRO A 196 -15.30 -23.00 -2.68
N LEU A 197 -16.51 -22.50 -2.47
CA LEU A 197 -16.95 -21.96 -1.19
C LEU A 197 -18.47 -22.16 -1.01
N GLU A 198 -18.88 -22.45 0.22
CA GLU A 198 -20.31 -22.53 0.56
C GLU A 198 -20.96 -21.13 0.48
N LYS A 199 -22.17 -21.06 -0.08
CA LYS A 199 -22.92 -19.81 -0.27
C LYS A 199 -23.07 -18.99 1.02
N LYS A 200 -23.42 -19.64 2.13
CA LYS A 200 -23.59 -18.94 3.41
C LYS A 200 -22.29 -18.29 3.88
N LYS A 201 -21.17 -19.02 3.77
CA LYS A 201 -19.84 -18.48 4.10
C LYS A 201 -19.43 -17.36 3.15
N ALA A 202 -19.76 -17.47 1.85
CA ALA A 202 -19.53 -16.41 0.87
C ALA A 202 -20.26 -15.11 1.23
N GLU A 203 -21.52 -15.20 1.66
CA GLU A 203 -22.32 -14.05 2.12
C GLU A 203 -21.74 -13.43 3.40
N GLU A 204 -21.36 -14.24 4.39
CA GLU A 204 -20.73 -13.78 5.63
C GLU A 204 -19.42 -13.00 5.35
N LEU A 205 -18.56 -13.54 4.48
CA LEU A 205 -17.31 -12.88 4.10
C LEU A 205 -17.55 -11.57 3.35
N CYS A 206 -18.55 -11.51 2.47
CA CYS A 206 -18.93 -10.27 1.79
C CYS A 206 -19.44 -9.21 2.77
N GLN A 207 -20.25 -9.60 3.76
CA GLN A 207 -20.73 -8.70 4.80
C GLN A 207 -19.57 -8.12 5.62
N ILE A 208 -18.65 -8.96 6.08
CA ILE A 208 -17.46 -8.54 6.83
C ILE A 208 -16.61 -7.57 5.99
N PHE A 209 -16.34 -7.94 4.74
CA PHE A 209 -15.40 -7.22 3.90
C PHE A 209 -15.94 -5.92 3.31
N TYR A 210 -17.25 -5.85 3.03
CA TYR A 210 -17.88 -4.67 2.45
C TYR A 210 -18.56 -3.82 3.50
N GLN A 211 -19.55 -4.35 4.21
CA GLN A 211 -20.38 -3.57 5.11
C GLN A 211 -19.63 -3.19 6.38
N GLU A 212 -19.19 -4.18 7.16
CA GLU A 212 -18.57 -3.95 8.47
C GLU A 212 -17.28 -3.15 8.33
N LYS A 213 -16.45 -3.52 7.35
CA LYS A 213 -15.24 -2.76 7.00
C LYS A 213 -15.57 -1.30 6.66
N THR A 214 -16.55 -1.04 5.79
CA THR A 214 -16.88 0.34 5.39
C THR A 214 -17.37 1.17 6.57
N LEU A 215 -18.27 0.62 7.39
CA LEU A 215 -18.77 1.29 8.58
C LEU A 215 -17.63 1.61 9.56
N LYS A 216 -16.72 0.65 9.79
CA LYS A 216 -15.52 0.85 10.60
C LYS A 216 -14.62 1.96 10.03
N ARG A 217 -14.32 1.92 8.73
CA ARG A 217 -13.45 2.91 8.06
C ARG A 217 -14.03 4.32 8.07
N VAL A 218 -15.34 4.45 7.89
CA VAL A 218 -16.00 5.76 8.00
C VAL A 218 -15.94 6.29 9.43
N SER A 219 -16.16 5.42 10.44
CA SER A 219 -15.99 5.80 11.85
C SER A 219 -14.56 6.25 12.16
N GLU A 220 -13.55 5.48 11.74
CA GLU A 220 -12.13 5.84 11.86
C GLU A 220 -11.83 7.21 11.20
N PHE A 221 -12.38 7.46 10.02
CA PHE A 221 -12.18 8.73 9.32
C PHE A 221 -12.83 9.90 10.07
N LYS A 222 -14.05 9.74 10.59
CA LYS A 222 -14.72 10.76 11.41
C LYS A 222 -13.98 11.03 12.73
N ALA A 223 -13.36 10.01 13.33
CA ALA A 223 -12.51 10.20 14.51
C ALA A 223 -11.22 10.95 14.17
N LYS A 224 -10.66 10.71 12.98
CA LYS A 224 -9.43 11.35 12.50
C LYS A 224 -9.64 12.80 12.05
N LYS A 225 -10.78 13.12 11.46
CA LYS A 225 -11.11 14.43 10.87
C LYS A 225 -12.35 15.00 11.51
N CYS A 226 -12.26 16.24 12.01
CA CYS A 226 -13.44 17.04 12.35
C CYS A 226 -14.16 17.45 11.06
N LEU A 227 -15.01 16.55 10.55
CA LEU A 227 -15.87 16.86 9.42
C LEU A 227 -17.04 17.74 9.86
N PRO A 228 -17.52 18.63 8.99
CA PRO A 228 -18.78 19.34 9.19
C PRO A 228 -19.93 18.35 9.37
N GLU A 229 -20.85 18.68 10.28
CA GLU A 229 -22.08 17.90 10.45
C GLU A 229 -23.05 18.13 9.28
N GLY A 230 -23.72 17.06 8.85
CA GLY A 230 -24.80 17.14 7.86
C GLY A 230 -24.33 17.09 6.40
N LYS A 231 -25.03 17.83 5.54
CA LYS A 231 -24.83 17.81 4.09
C LYS A 231 -23.51 18.46 3.68
N LEU A 232 -22.86 17.89 2.68
CA LEU A 232 -21.65 18.42 2.07
C LEU A 232 -21.91 18.86 0.64
N VAL A 233 -21.09 19.79 0.14
CA VAL A 233 -21.03 20.13 -1.28
C VAL A 233 -19.70 19.64 -1.82
N VAL A 234 -19.73 18.59 -2.66
CA VAL A 234 -18.52 17.99 -3.24
C VAL A 234 -18.44 18.33 -4.72
N ASN A 235 -17.41 19.06 -5.14
CA ASN A 235 -17.24 19.55 -6.51
C ASN A 235 -18.52 20.19 -7.09
N GLY A 236 -19.21 20.99 -6.26
CA GLY A 236 -20.43 21.72 -6.63
C GLY A 236 -21.72 20.90 -6.55
N ILE A 237 -21.66 19.62 -6.19
CA ILE A 237 -22.85 18.75 -6.07
C ILE A 237 -23.19 18.59 -4.59
N GLU A 238 -24.46 18.80 -4.23
CA GLU A 238 -24.95 18.53 -2.88
C GLU A 238 -25.00 17.02 -2.62
N VAL A 239 -24.37 16.61 -1.53
CA VAL A 239 -24.26 15.22 -1.11
C VAL A 239 -24.81 15.12 0.33
N PRO A 240 -25.73 14.18 0.60
CA PRO A 240 -26.22 13.92 1.95
C PRO A 240 -25.11 13.57 2.95
N ALA A 241 -25.44 13.55 4.24
CA ALA A 241 -24.54 13.04 5.26
C ALA A 241 -24.11 11.60 4.91
N VAL A 242 -22.87 11.22 5.26
CA VAL A 242 -22.34 9.89 4.92
C VAL A 242 -23.21 8.77 5.47
N GLU A 243 -23.81 8.95 6.64
CA GLU A 243 -24.75 8.01 7.26
C GLU A 243 -26.01 7.82 6.40
N GLU A 244 -26.55 8.89 5.82
CA GLU A 244 -27.71 8.82 4.94
C GLU A 244 -27.40 8.06 3.64
N ILE A 245 -26.19 8.22 3.09
CA ILE A 245 -25.72 7.45 1.93
C ILE A 245 -25.57 5.98 2.29
N LEU A 246 -24.89 5.68 3.41
CA LEU A 246 -24.63 4.31 3.87
C LEU A 246 -25.92 3.53 4.18
N ASN A 247 -26.96 4.21 4.68
CA ASN A 247 -28.28 3.63 4.92
C ASN A 247 -29.03 3.27 3.63
N GLN A 248 -28.70 3.90 2.51
CA GLN A 248 -29.30 3.62 1.20
C GLN A 248 -28.56 2.54 0.41
N ILE A 249 -27.38 2.10 0.87
CA ILE A 249 -26.61 1.08 0.16
C ILE A 249 -27.33 -0.28 0.26
N PRO A 250 -27.58 -0.95 -0.89
CA PRO A 250 -28.20 -2.28 -0.90
C PRO A 250 -27.15 -3.35 -0.54
N TRP A 251 -26.74 -3.41 0.73
CA TRP A 251 -25.64 -4.28 1.19
C TRP A 251 -25.79 -5.75 0.77
N LYS A 252 -27.02 -6.28 0.74
CA LYS A 252 -27.29 -7.66 0.31
C LYS A 252 -26.98 -7.90 -1.18
N GLU A 253 -27.08 -6.88 -2.02
CA GLU A 253 -26.75 -6.99 -3.46
C GLU A 253 -25.24 -7.03 -3.72
N LEU A 254 -24.42 -6.66 -2.73
CA LEU A 254 -22.96 -6.78 -2.80
C LEU A 254 -22.47 -8.21 -2.56
N ASN A 255 -23.31 -9.09 -1.99
CA ASN A 255 -22.94 -10.48 -1.81
C ASN A 255 -22.69 -11.17 -3.17
N THR A 256 -21.76 -12.11 -3.19
CA THR A 256 -21.55 -13.01 -4.33
C THR A 256 -21.66 -14.46 -3.87
N GLN A 257 -22.10 -15.33 -4.77
CA GLN A 257 -22.10 -16.78 -4.55
C GLN A 257 -20.83 -17.44 -5.07
N ASP A 258 -20.16 -16.81 -6.03
CA ASP A 258 -18.94 -17.32 -6.63
C ASP A 258 -17.73 -16.56 -6.10
N PHE A 259 -16.76 -17.31 -5.56
CA PHE A 259 -15.47 -16.80 -5.12
C PHE A 259 -14.39 -17.18 -6.12
N TYR A 260 -13.38 -16.33 -6.21
CA TYR A 260 -12.27 -16.47 -7.13
C TYR A 260 -10.96 -16.21 -6.41
N PHE A 261 -9.87 -16.73 -6.92
CA PHE A 261 -8.56 -16.22 -6.57
C PHE A 261 -8.48 -14.78 -7.07
N ILE A 262 -8.25 -13.84 -6.14
CA ILE A 262 -8.21 -12.41 -6.42
C ILE A 262 -6.89 -11.81 -5.96
N HIS A 263 -6.49 -10.71 -6.58
CA HIS A 263 -5.36 -9.92 -6.12
C HIS A 263 -5.70 -9.18 -4.81
N GLY A 264 -6.90 -8.60 -4.73
CA GLY A 264 -7.42 -7.87 -3.57
C GLY A 264 -6.92 -6.42 -3.44
N ASP A 265 -6.00 -6.00 -4.31
CA ASP A 265 -5.60 -4.59 -4.48
C ASP A 265 -5.20 -4.30 -5.94
N LEU A 266 -5.99 -4.78 -6.90
CA LEU A 266 -5.66 -4.77 -8.33
C LEU A 266 -5.79 -3.36 -8.95
N GLN A 267 -4.83 -2.50 -8.65
CA GLN A 267 -4.70 -1.15 -9.19
C GLN A 267 -3.53 -1.05 -10.15
N PHE A 268 -3.49 -0.01 -11.01
CA PHE A 268 -2.51 0.11 -12.09
C PHE A 268 -1.07 0.24 -11.61
N ASP A 269 -0.83 0.78 -10.41
CA ASP A 269 0.49 0.79 -9.77
C ASP A 269 1.00 -0.59 -9.36
N ASN A 270 0.07 -1.52 -9.10
CA ASN A 270 0.35 -2.88 -8.63
C ASN A 270 0.49 -3.88 -9.79
N ILE A 271 0.44 -3.39 -11.03
CA ILE A 271 0.55 -4.18 -12.26
C ILE A 271 1.82 -3.72 -12.98
N ILE A 272 2.86 -4.54 -12.92
CA ILE A 272 4.10 -4.32 -13.66
C ILE A 272 3.96 -4.98 -15.02
N TYR A 273 4.25 -4.22 -16.08
CA TYR A 273 4.28 -4.72 -17.44
C TYR A 273 5.69 -4.59 -18.02
N ASN A 274 6.14 -5.67 -18.61
CA ASN A 274 7.38 -5.74 -19.36
C ASN A 274 7.06 -6.36 -20.74
N PRO A 275 7.29 -5.65 -21.86
CA PRO A 275 6.98 -6.18 -23.18
C PRO A 275 7.64 -7.53 -23.52
N LYS A 276 8.75 -7.89 -22.84
CA LYS A 276 9.44 -9.18 -23.01
C LYS A 276 8.93 -10.27 -22.07
N ALA A 277 8.55 -9.91 -20.85
CA ALA A 277 8.21 -10.88 -19.79
C ALA A 277 6.70 -10.97 -19.48
N GLY A 278 5.87 -10.06 -20.00
CA GLY A 278 4.44 -10.01 -19.74
C GLY A 278 4.08 -9.20 -18.49
N PHE A 279 3.09 -9.67 -17.75
CA PHE A 279 2.58 -9.01 -16.55
C PHE A 279 3.12 -9.70 -15.29
N THR A 280 3.41 -8.91 -14.26
CA THR A 280 3.69 -9.40 -12.91
C THR A 280 2.92 -8.53 -11.92
N LEU A 281 2.23 -9.17 -10.99
CA LEU A 281 1.43 -8.49 -9.99
C LEU A 281 2.23 -8.33 -8.70
N ILE A 282 2.18 -7.15 -8.10
CA ILE A 282 2.84 -6.84 -6.84
C ILE A 282 1.83 -6.29 -5.84
N ASP A 283 2.19 -6.31 -4.56
CA ASP A 283 1.36 -5.76 -3.48
C ASP A 283 -0.07 -6.37 -3.41
N TRP A 284 -0.17 -7.69 -3.53
CA TRP A 284 -1.42 -8.43 -3.36
C TRP A 284 -1.85 -8.48 -1.90
N ARG A 285 -3.15 -8.50 -1.67
CA ARG A 285 -3.73 -8.63 -0.33
C ARG A 285 -3.70 -10.08 0.14
N GLU A 286 -3.45 -10.25 1.44
CA GLU A 286 -3.44 -11.53 2.15
C GLU A 286 -4.78 -12.28 2.09
N ASP A 287 -5.90 -11.60 2.29
CA ASP A 287 -7.22 -12.22 2.51
C ASP A 287 -8.40 -11.38 1.99
N PHE A 288 -9.55 -12.05 1.88
CA PHE A 288 -10.86 -11.43 1.76
C PHE A 288 -11.74 -11.78 2.98
N GLY A 289 -11.75 -10.90 3.98
CA GLY A 289 -12.61 -11.06 5.15
C GLY A 289 -12.13 -12.17 6.09
N GLY A 290 -10.82 -12.42 6.10
CA GLY A 290 -10.18 -13.54 6.79
C GLY A 290 -10.04 -14.81 5.95
N PHE A 291 -10.61 -14.86 4.74
CA PHE A 291 -10.48 -16.00 3.84
C PHE A 291 -9.27 -15.85 2.90
N LEU A 292 -8.36 -16.83 2.89
CA LEU A 292 -7.05 -16.71 2.24
C LEU A 292 -7.07 -17.17 0.78
N GLU A 293 -7.95 -18.12 0.46
CA GLU A 293 -7.96 -18.85 -0.78
C GLU A 293 -8.56 -18.03 -1.93
N GLY A 294 -9.40 -17.04 -1.63
CA GLY A 294 -10.05 -16.21 -2.64
C GLY A 294 -10.91 -15.10 -2.05
N GLY A 295 -11.71 -14.48 -2.91
CA GLY A 295 -12.63 -13.41 -2.57
C GLY A 295 -13.61 -13.13 -3.71
N ASP A 296 -14.36 -12.04 -3.56
CA ASP A 296 -15.26 -11.57 -4.61
C ASP A 296 -14.47 -10.89 -5.75
N LEU A 297 -14.55 -11.46 -6.95
CA LEU A 297 -13.96 -10.94 -8.19
C LEU A 297 -14.33 -9.47 -8.45
N TYR A 298 -15.55 -9.08 -8.07
CA TYR A 298 -15.99 -7.70 -8.26
C TYR A 298 -15.12 -6.68 -7.51
N TYR A 299 -14.38 -7.09 -6.47
CA TYR A 299 -13.47 -6.21 -5.78
C TYR A 299 -12.24 -5.85 -6.61
N ASP A 300 -11.65 -6.82 -7.33
CA ASP A 300 -10.55 -6.56 -8.27
C ASP A 300 -11.02 -5.67 -9.43
N LEU A 301 -12.22 -5.96 -9.96
CA LEU A 301 -12.84 -5.14 -11.01
C LEU A 301 -13.09 -3.69 -10.51
N ALA A 302 -13.58 -3.52 -9.30
CA ALA A 302 -13.80 -2.19 -8.73
C ALA A 302 -12.48 -1.44 -8.46
N LYS A 303 -11.40 -2.15 -8.11
CA LYS A 303 -10.05 -1.57 -7.96
C LYS A 303 -9.47 -1.08 -9.27
N LEU A 304 -9.63 -1.83 -10.36
CA LEU A 304 -9.28 -1.37 -11.71
C LEU A 304 -10.10 -0.12 -12.09
N ALA A 305 -11.41 -0.17 -11.86
CA ALA A 305 -12.30 0.97 -12.11
C ALA A 305 -11.89 2.22 -11.31
N ALA A 306 -11.47 2.05 -10.05
CA ALA A 306 -10.96 3.13 -9.21
C ALA A 306 -9.70 3.77 -9.81
N GLY A 307 -8.70 2.97 -10.23
CA GLY A 307 -7.47 3.48 -10.85
C GLY A 307 -7.68 4.19 -12.18
N MET A 308 -8.73 3.84 -12.93
CA MET A 308 -9.15 4.57 -14.13
C MET A 308 -9.96 5.83 -13.82
N SER A 309 -10.72 5.85 -12.73
CA SER A 309 -11.54 6.99 -12.31
C SER A 309 -10.70 8.09 -11.66
N LEU A 310 -9.66 7.70 -10.94
CA LEU A 310 -8.77 8.59 -10.21
C LEU A 310 -7.31 8.17 -10.44
N PRO A 311 -6.55 8.88 -11.28
CA PRO A 311 -5.17 8.51 -11.61
C PRO A 311 -4.23 8.66 -10.41
N PHE A 312 -3.91 7.54 -9.74
CA PHE A 312 -3.08 7.55 -8.54
C PHE A 312 -1.64 7.96 -8.82
N ASP A 313 -1.12 7.72 -10.02
CA ASP A 313 0.22 8.16 -10.42
C ASP A 313 0.33 9.70 -10.47
N LYS A 314 -0.72 10.39 -10.93
CA LYS A 314 -0.80 11.86 -10.93
C LYS A 314 -0.87 12.41 -9.52
N ILE A 315 -1.60 11.74 -8.63
CA ILE A 315 -1.64 12.08 -7.21
C ILE A 315 -0.25 11.95 -6.58
N LYS A 316 0.47 10.85 -6.85
CA LYS A 316 1.85 10.64 -6.37
C LYS A 316 2.83 11.69 -6.89
N GLN A 317 2.60 12.21 -8.10
CA GLN A 317 3.35 13.33 -8.69
C GLN A 317 2.93 14.71 -8.14
N GLY A 318 1.96 14.76 -7.22
CA GLY A 318 1.41 15.99 -6.66
C GLY A 318 0.58 16.84 -7.63
N LYS A 319 0.09 16.23 -8.71
CA LYS A 319 -0.73 16.89 -9.75
C LYS A 319 -2.21 16.87 -9.39
N PHE A 320 -2.53 17.36 -8.19
CA PHE A 320 -3.89 17.50 -7.71
C PHE A 320 -4.04 18.71 -6.79
N SER A 321 -5.28 19.15 -6.61
CA SER A 321 -5.65 20.15 -5.60
C SER A 321 -6.77 19.59 -4.72
N TYR A 322 -6.80 20.04 -3.48
CA TYR A 322 -7.86 19.73 -2.52
C TYR A 322 -8.04 20.91 -1.57
N HIS A 323 -9.29 21.32 -1.39
CA HIS A 323 -9.70 22.37 -0.48
C HIS A 323 -10.96 21.94 0.25
N LEU A 324 -10.97 22.15 1.56
CA LEU A 324 -12.14 22.03 2.42
C LEU A 324 -12.40 23.39 3.04
N GLU A 325 -13.55 23.97 2.75
CA GLU A 325 -14.03 25.23 3.32
C GLU A 325 -15.44 25.02 3.84
N GLU A 326 -15.65 25.20 5.13
CA GLU A 326 -16.92 24.88 5.80
C GLU A 326 -17.39 23.46 5.41
N ASN A 327 -18.55 23.33 4.76
CA ASN A 327 -19.12 22.09 4.27
C ASN A 327 -18.82 21.76 2.80
N ARG A 328 -17.88 22.49 2.18
CA ARG A 328 -17.55 22.38 0.75
C ARG A 328 -16.21 21.71 0.54
N ILE A 329 -16.24 20.54 -0.11
CA ILE A 329 -15.06 19.84 -0.60
C ILE A 329 -14.88 20.16 -2.09
N GLN A 330 -13.74 20.72 -2.45
CA GLN A 330 -13.33 20.90 -3.85
C GLN A 330 -12.01 20.17 -4.09
N TYR A 331 -11.95 19.38 -5.14
CA TYR A 331 -10.71 18.75 -5.58
C TYR A 331 -10.66 18.60 -7.08
N GLN A 332 -9.43 18.58 -7.60
CA GLN A 332 -9.13 18.31 -8.99
C GLN A 332 -7.89 17.43 -9.07
N VAL A 333 -7.88 16.46 -9.97
CA VAL A 333 -6.71 15.62 -10.28
C VAL A 333 -6.44 15.75 -11.77
N GLU A 334 -5.18 15.92 -12.16
CA GLU A 334 -4.76 15.85 -13.56
C GLU A 334 -5.16 14.48 -14.12
N ASP A 335 -5.83 14.46 -15.27
CA ASP A 335 -6.23 13.20 -15.92
C ASP A 335 -5.19 12.75 -16.96
N HIS A 336 -5.29 11.49 -17.40
CA HIS A 336 -4.60 11.02 -18.60
C HIS A 336 -5.55 11.01 -19.78
N PRO A 337 -5.22 11.67 -20.91
CA PRO A 337 -6.03 11.60 -22.12
C PRO A 337 -6.29 10.16 -22.61
N GLN A 338 -5.36 9.25 -22.36
CA GLN A 338 -5.45 7.84 -22.74
C GLN A 338 -6.45 7.06 -21.89
N LEU A 339 -6.77 7.49 -20.67
CA LEU A 339 -7.70 6.76 -19.80
C LEU A 339 -9.12 6.74 -20.36
N ASP A 340 -9.53 7.73 -21.15
CA ASP A 340 -10.85 7.72 -21.78
C ASP A 340 -11.06 6.52 -22.71
N ALA A 341 -10.02 6.14 -23.46
CA ALA A 341 -10.08 4.97 -24.31
C ALA A 341 -10.17 3.67 -23.47
N LEU A 342 -9.42 3.60 -22.37
CA LEU A 342 -9.45 2.45 -21.46
C LEU A 342 -10.79 2.34 -20.73
N ARG A 343 -11.36 3.45 -20.25
CA ARG A 343 -12.69 3.49 -19.61
C ARG A 343 -13.76 2.94 -20.54
N LYS A 344 -13.73 3.32 -21.83
CA LYS A 344 -14.67 2.80 -22.85
C LYS A 344 -14.50 1.29 -23.07
N ARG A 345 -13.26 0.82 -23.18
CA ARG A 345 -12.95 -0.62 -23.32
C ARG A 345 -13.39 -1.41 -22.10
N TYR A 346 -13.09 -0.90 -20.91
CA TYR A 346 -13.47 -1.50 -19.66
C TYR A 346 -14.99 -1.58 -19.49
N ALA A 347 -15.72 -0.51 -19.82
CA ALA A 347 -17.18 -0.52 -19.77
C ALA A 347 -17.79 -1.58 -20.70
N GLN A 348 -17.21 -1.79 -21.89
CA GLN A 348 -17.62 -2.87 -22.80
C GLN A 348 -17.34 -4.24 -22.22
N PHE A 349 -16.14 -4.45 -21.65
CA PHE A 349 -15.75 -5.68 -20.98
C PHE A 349 -16.69 -6.04 -19.83
N ILE A 350 -16.99 -5.06 -18.96
CA ILE A 350 -17.93 -5.22 -17.85
C ILE A 350 -19.32 -5.54 -18.36
N LYS A 351 -19.87 -4.77 -19.31
CA LYS A 351 -21.22 -5.00 -19.85
C LYS A 351 -21.39 -6.39 -20.47
N GLY A 352 -20.32 -6.98 -21.00
CA GLY A 352 -20.36 -8.31 -21.61
C GLY A 352 -20.51 -9.45 -20.60
N GLN A 353 -20.10 -9.28 -19.34
CA GLN A 353 -19.90 -10.41 -18.41
C GLN A 353 -20.25 -10.14 -16.94
N TYR A 354 -20.33 -8.87 -16.52
CA TYR A 354 -20.40 -8.47 -15.11
C TYR A 354 -21.43 -7.35 -14.88
N SER A 355 -21.85 -7.17 -13.63
CA SER A 355 -22.75 -6.09 -13.20
C SER A 355 -22.00 -4.76 -13.06
N ALA A 356 -22.22 -3.85 -14.01
CA ALA A 356 -21.70 -2.49 -13.94
C ALA A 356 -22.15 -1.75 -12.67
N LYS A 357 -23.41 -1.96 -12.25
CA LYS A 357 -23.95 -1.38 -11.00
C LYS A 357 -23.13 -1.80 -9.78
N LYS A 358 -22.81 -3.10 -9.66
CA LYS A 358 -22.02 -3.62 -8.54
C LYS A 358 -20.59 -3.06 -8.55
N VAL A 359 -19.95 -2.98 -9.72
CA VAL A 359 -18.60 -2.39 -9.86
C VAL A 359 -18.58 -0.92 -9.44
N GLU A 360 -19.54 -0.12 -9.90
CA GLU A 360 -19.62 1.31 -9.57
C GLU A 360 -19.90 1.57 -8.09
N LEU A 361 -20.80 0.78 -7.48
CA LEU A 361 -21.06 0.85 -6.05
C LEU A 361 -19.79 0.51 -5.23
N LEU A 362 -19.13 -0.61 -5.53
CA LEU A 362 -17.89 -1.01 -4.85
C LEU A 362 -16.76 -0.01 -5.03
N LYS A 363 -16.64 0.60 -6.21
CA LYS A 363 -15.66 1.67 -6.47
C LYS A 363 -15.85 2.84 -5.51
N GLY A 364 -17.09 3.31 -5.32
CA GLY A 364 -17.41 4.36 -4.35
C GLY A 364 -17.03 3.97 -2.91
N LEU A 365 -17.37 2.74 -2.50
CA LEU A 365 -17.02 2.21 -1.18
C LEU A 365 -15.51 2.06 -1.00
N ILE A 366 -14.75 1.69 -2.04
CA ILE A 366 -13.28 1.59 -1.99
C ILE A 366 -12.66 2.94 -1.64
N PHE A 367 -13.12 4.04 -2.25
CA PHE A 367 -12.60 5.37 -1.94
C PHE A 367 -12.89 5.78 -0.49
N LEU A 368 -14.10 5.54 0.03
CA LEU A 368 -14.41 5.77 1.44
C LEU A 368 -13.49 4.94 2.36
N ASN A 369 -13.28 3.67 2.02
CA ASN A 369 -12.42 2.76 2.77
C ASN A 369 -10.93 3.18 2.75
N MET A 370 -10.48 3.89 1.72
CA MET A 370 -9.11 4.39 1.61
C MET A 370 -8.89 5.68 2.39
N ALA A 371 -9.93 6.48 2.64
CA ALA A 371 -9.82 7.78 3.31
C ALA A 371 -9.09 7.75 4.68
N PRO A 372 -9.46 6.93 5.67
CA PRO A 372 -8.79 6.95 6.99
C PRO A 372 -7.33 6.49 6.95
N LEU A 373 -6.94 5.75 5.91
CA LEU A 373 -5.61 5.14 5.76
C LEU A 373 -4.54 6.11 5.25
N HIS A 374 -4.92 7.28 4.76
CA HIS A 374 -3.99 8.26 4.16
C HIS A 374 -3.97 9.54 4.99
N MET A 375 -2.94 10.35 4.86
CA MET A 375 -2.87 11.66 5.52
C MET A 375 -3.52 12.75 4.68
N ALA A 376 -3.82 13.89 5.31
CA ALA A 376 -4.26 15.08 4.58
C ALA A 376 -3.18 15.55 3.59
N PRO A 377 -3.58 16.08 2.42
CA PRO A 377 -4.94 16.31 1.95
C PRO A 377 -5.61 15.11 1.24
N LEU A 378 -4.88 13.99 1.08
CA LEU A 378 -5.33 12.85 0.27
C LEU A 378 -6.51 12.11 0.91
N ASP A 379 -6.54 12.05 2.24
CA ASP A 379 -7.64 11.48 3.02
C ASP A 379 -9.01 12.09 2.68
N GLY A 380 -9.08 13.42 2.66
CA GLY A 380 -10.26 14.19 2.33
C GLY A 380 -10.65 14.10 0.85
N LEU A 381 -9.66 14.00 -0.05
CA LEU A 381 -9.90 13.76 -1.47
C LEU A 381 -10.61 12.42 -1.67
N PHE A 382 -10.09 11.34 -1.09
CA PHE A 382 -10.73 10.01 -1.20
C PHE A 382 -12.12 9.99 -0.58
N PHE A 383 -12.31 10.64 0.58
CA PHE A 383 -13.62 10.74 1.19
C PHE A 383 -14.63 11.46 0.29
N GLY A 384 -14.29 12.67 -0.20
CA GLY A 384 -15.15 13.43 -1.10
C GLY A 384 -15.44 12.69 -2.41
N HIS A 385 -14.41 12.11 -3.04
CA HIS A 385 -14.58 11.35 -4.28
C HIS A 385 -15.44 10.09 -4.08
N GLY A 386 -15.31 9.40 -2.94
CA GLY A 386 -16.15 8.28 -2.56
C GLY A 386 -17.62 8.68 -2.38
N LEU A 387 -17.89 9.74 -1.60
CA LEU A 387 -19.25 10.25 -1.40
C LEU A 387 -19.91 10.66 -2.71
N LEU A 388 -19.18 11.39 -3.57
CA LEU A 388 -19.70 11.83 -4.86
C LEU A 388 -19.98 10.64 -5.79
N SER A 389 -19.13 9.60 -5.76
CA SER A 389 -19.33 8.38 -6.55
C SER A 389 -20.58 7.63 -6.10
N LEU A 390 -20.80 7.49 -4.79
CA LEU A 390 -21.98 6.83 -4.24
C LEU A 390 -23.25 7.63 -4.48
N LYS A 391 -23.21 8.95 -4.38
CA LYS A 391 -24.34 9.82 -4.71
C LYS A 391 -24.79 9.62 -6.16
N LYS A 392 -23.83 9.64 -7.10
CA LYS A 392 -24.12 9.39 -8.53
C LYS A 392 -24.71 8.00 -8.78
N TYR A 393 -24.24 6.98 -8.05
CA TYR A 393 -24.81 5.63 -8.12
C TYR A 393 -26.27 5.58 -7.62
N LEU A 394 -26.56 6.23 -6.49
CA LEU A 394 -27.91 6.25 -5.90
C LEU A 394 -28.92 7.06 -6.74
N ASP A 395 -28.44 8.02 -7.54
CA ASP A 395 -29.27 8.82 -8.44
C ASP A 395 -29.57 8.13 -9.80
N SER A 396 -28.89 7.01 -10.11
CA SER A 396 -28.98 6.29 -11.40
C SER A 396 -29.84 5.04 -11.34
#